data_AF-A0A7Z0CLE9-F1
#
_entry.id   AF-A0A7Z0CLE9-F1
#
_cell.length_a   1.000
_cell.length_b   1.000
_cell.length_c   1.000
_cell.angle_alpha   90.00
_cell.angle_beta   90.00
_cell.angle_gamma   90.00
#
_symmetry.space_group_name_H-M   'P 1'
#
loop_
_entity.id
_entity.type
_entity.pdbx_description
1 polymer ?
#
loop_
_entity_poly.entity_id
_entity_poly.type
_entity_poly.pdbx_seq_one_letter_code
_entity_poly.pdbx_strand_id
1 'polypeptide(L)' 'MALATSGLGLRGVLVNCEDAKARAFYLHVIPAFVPLPSHDLTLVVSMKSLRASLPALEE' A
#
# COMPACT_ATOMS: atom_id res chain seq x y z
N MET A 1 12.11 11.89 -1.03
CA MET A 1 11.77 11.54 0.38
C MET A 1 11.72 10.02 0.53
N ALA A 2 12.80 9.40 1.01
CA ALA A 2 12.83 7.96 1.25
C ALA A 2 11.87 7.62 2.40
N LEU A 3 10.92 6.68 2.18
CA LEU A 3 10.15 6.09 3.28
C LEU A 3 11.16 5.55 4.31
N ALA A 4 11.26 6.22 5.47
CA ALA A 4 12.22 5.97 6.54
C ALA A 4 11.91 4.67 7.32
N THR A 5 11.82 3.55 6.62
CA THR A 5 11.31 2.29 7.17
C THR A 5 12.41 1.30 7.54
N SER A 6 13.64 1.54 7.08
CA SER A 6 14.76 0.59 7.16
C SER A 6 15.23 0.31 8.60
N GLY A 7 15.04 1.26 9.53
CA GLY A 7 15.40 1.11 10.95
C GLY A 7 14.25 0.71 11.87
N LEU A 8 13.00 0.72 11.38
CA LEU A 8 11.80 0.56 12.21
C LEU A 8 11.17 -0.84 12.06
N GLY A 9 11.74 -1.71 11.24
CA GLY A 9 11.20 -3.05 11.01
C GLY A 9 9.86 -3.06 10.24
N LEU A 10 9.49 -1.97 9.57
CA LEU A 10 8.22 -1.87 8.86
C LEU A 10 8.24 -2.72 7.58
N ARG A 11 7.37 -3.74 7.53
CA ARG A 11 7.30 -4.75 6.45
C ARG A 11 6.12 -4.58 5.50
N GLY A 12 5.14 -3.76 5.86
CA GLY A 12 3.99 -3.48 5.03
C GLY A 12 3.24 -2.25 5.50
N VAL A 13 2.31 -1.80 4.65
CA VAL A 13 1.39 -0.70 4.94
C VAL A 13 -0.02 -1.27 4.89
N LEU A 14 -0.83 -0.88 5.87
CA LEU A 14 -2.25 -1.18 5.92
C LEU A 14 -3.02 0.12 5.70
N VAL A 15 -3.96 0.09 4.76
CA VAL A 15 -4.81 1.21 4.40
C VAL A 15 -6.24 0.82 4.70
N ASN A 16 -6.91 1.58 5.56
CA ASN A 16 -8.34 1.44 5.74
C ASN A 16 -9.04 2.47 4.85
N CYS A 17 -9.76 1.99 3.85
CA CYS A 17 -10.45 2.84 2.89
C CYS A 17 -11.73 3.39 3.52
N GLU A 18 -12.06 4.64 3.21
CA GLU A 18 -13.33 5.26 3.63
C GLU A 18 -14.53 4.55 2.97
N ASP A 19 -14.39 4.21 1.69
CA ASP A 19 -15.46 3.62 0.90
C ASP A 19 -14.92 2.72 -0.25
N ALA A 20 -15.84 2.07 -0.96
CA ALA A 20 -15.53 1.14 -2.04
C ALA A 20 -14.83 1.80 -3.25
N LYS A 21 -15.07 3.09 -3.52
CA LYS A 21 -14.36 3.83 -4.58
C LYS A 21 -12.92 4.09 -4.18
N ALA A 22 -12.68 4.48 -2.93
CA ALA A 22 -11.33 4.65 -2.40
C ALA A 22 -10.55 3.32 -2.48
N ARG A 23 -11.18 2.20 -2.11
CA ARG A 23 -10.61 0.86 -2.29
C ARG A 23 -10.26 0.55 -3.74
N ALA A 24 -11.18 0.80 -4.67
CA ALA A 24 -10.95 0.57 -6.09
C ALA A 24 -9.81 1.44 -6.64
N PHE A 25 -9.70 2.69 -6.18
CA PHE A 25 -8.60 3.59 -6.54
C PHE A 25 -7.24 3.01 -6.11
N TYR A 26 -7.09 2.59 -4.85
CA TYR A 26 -5.83 2.03 -4.37
C TYR A 26 -5.44 0.74 -5.10
N LEU A 27 -6.40 -0.15 -5.37
CA LEU A 27 -6.18 -1.38 -6.14
C LEU A 27 -5.78 -1.09 -7.60
N HIS A 28 -6.29 0.00 -8.18
CA HIS A 28 -5.94 0.41 -9.54
C HIS A 28 -4.54 1.02 -9.62
N VAL A 29 -4.19 1.92 -8.69
CA VAL A 29 -2.91 2.65 -8.69
C VAL A 29 -1.75 1.74 -8.31
N ILE A 30 -1.93 0.85 -7.32
CA ILE A 30 -0.92 -0.13 -6.92
C ILE A 30 -1.56 -1.53 -6.93
N PRO A 31 -1.36 -2.33 -7.99
CA PRO A 31 -1.97 -3.65 -8.12
C PRO A 31 -1.45 -4.67 -7.09
N ALA A 32 -0.39 -4.33 -6.36
CA ALA A 32 0.15 -5.15 -5.29
C ALA A 32 -0.62 -5.04 -3.96
N PHE A 33 -1.59 -4.13 -3.84
CA PHE A 33 -2.50 -4.15 -2.70
C PHE A 33 -3.36 -5.41 -2.73
N VAL A 34 -3.54 -6.01 -1.57
CA VAL A 34 -4.39 -7.18 -1.37
C VAL A 34 -5.46 -6.82 -0.35
N PRO A 35 -6.75 -7.12 -0.59
CA PRO A 35 -7.78 -6.92 0.40
C PRO A 35 -7.61 -7.88 1.58
N LEU A 36 -7.96 -7.40 2.77
CA LEU A 36 -7.95 -8.22 3.96
C LEU A 36 -9.22 -9.11 3.99
N PRO A 37 -9.11 -10.43 4.22
CA PRO A 37 -10.26 -11.33 4.15
C PRO A 37 -11.37 -11.02 5.15
N SER A 38 -11.02 -10.40 6.29
CA SER A 38 -11.97 -10.06 7.35
C SER A 38 -12.56 -8.65 7.24
N HIS A 39 -11.99 -7.79 6.38
CA HIS A 39 -12.37 -6.37 6.29
C HIS A 39 -12.32 -5.90 4.84
N ASP A 40 -13.51 -5.74 4.23
CA ASP A 40 -13.64 -5.49 2.79
C ASP A 40 -12.96 -4.18 2.35
N LEU A 41 -12.99 -3.15 3.20
CA LEU A 41 -12.38 -1.83 2.94
C LEU A 41 -10.92 -1.72 3.36
N THR A 42 -10.35 -2.77 3.95
CA THR A 42 -8.95 -2.75 4.37
C THR A 42 -8.07 -3.41 3.33
N LEU A 43 -7.00 -2.70 2.93
CA LEU A 43 -6.00 -3.17 2.00
C LEU A 43 -4.64 -3.26 2.69
N VAL A 44 -3.83 -4.24 2.28
CA VAL A 44 -2.46 -4.40 2.76
C VAL A 44 -1.51 -4.53 1.57
N VAL A 45 -0.33 -3.93 1.69
CA VAL A 45 0.76 -4.07 0.73
C VAL A 45 2.09 -4.29 1.44
N SER A 46 2.92 -5.16 0.90
CA SER A 46 4.28 -5.33 1.43
C SER A 46 5.15 -4.14 1.03
N MET A 47 6.11 -3.76 1.88
CA MET A 47 7.07 -2.71 1.52
C MET A 47 7.89 -3.06 0.28
N LYS A 48 8.17 -4.35 0.06
CA LYS A 48 8.88 -4.83 -1.14
C LYS A 48 8.08 -4.50 -2.39
N SER A 49 6.80 -4.84 -2.40
CA SER A 49 5.92 -4.59 -3.54
C SER A 49 5.63 -3.10 -3.71
N LEU A 50 5.39 -2.38 -2.61
CA LEU A 50 5.15 -0.94 -2.64
C LEU A 50 6.34 -0.19 -3.25
N ARG A 51 7.57 -0.53 -2.86
CA ARG A 51 8.79 0.06 -3.44
C ARG A 51 8.96 -0.26 -4.92
N ALA A 52 8.48 -1.40 -5.40
CA ALA A 52 8.55 -1.78 -6.80
C ALA A 52 7.45 -1.08 -7.64
N SER A 53 6.31 -0.76 -7.03
CA SER A 53 5.18 -0.12 -7.70
C SER A 53 5.24 1.40 -7.71
N LEU A 54 5.96 2.02 -6.77
CA LEU A 54 6.19 3.45 -6.79
C LEU A 54 7.34 3.74 -7.78
N PRO A 55 7.13 4.60 -8.80
CA PRO A 55 8.26 5.10 -9.58
C PRO A 55 9.26 5.74 -8.63
N ALA A 56 10.56 5.64 -8.93
CA ALA A 56 11.56 6.39 -8.21
C ALA A 56 11.12 7.86 -8.23
N LEU A 57 10.77 8.39 -7.08
CA LEU A 57 10.52 9.82 -6.91
C LEU A 57 11.89 10.48 -7.02
N GLU A 58 12.36 10.65 -8.27
CA GLU A 58 13.42 11.59 -8.59
C GLU A 58 12.89 12.99 -8.33
N GLU A 59 13.75 13.80 -7.72
CA GLU A 59 13.43 15.00 -6.94
C GLU A 59 12.85 16.15 -7.76
#